data_AF-A0A3D0HRA5-F1
#
_entry.id   AF-A0A3D0HRA5-F1
#
_cell.length_a   1.000
_cell.length_b   1.000
_cell.length_c   1.000
_cell.angle_alpha   90.00
_cell.angle_beta   90.00
_cell.angle_gamma   90.00
#
_symmetry.space_group_name_H-M   'P 1'
#
loop_
_entity.id
_entity.type
_entity.pdbx_description
1 polymer ?
#
loop_
_entity_poly.entity_id
_entity_poly.type
_entity_poly.pdbx_seq_one_letter_code
_entity_poly.pdbx_strand_id
1 'polypeptide(L)' 'MKVCIVAEGCYPYVVGGVSSWIHSMIRSFPNLEFQILAIISNRSLSGKF' A
#
# COMPACT_ATOMS: atom_id res chain seq x y z
N MET A 1 -4.41 -15.11 -9.32
CA MET A 1 -5.44 -14.05 -9.22
C MET A 1 -4.75 -12.78 -8.76
N LYS A 2 -5.04 -11.63 -9.37
CA LYS A 2 -4.43 -10.34 -8.99
C LYS A 2 -5.43 -9.52 -8.19
N VAL A 3 -4.97 -8.90 -7.11
CA VAL A 3 -5.76 -8.02 -6.25
C VAL A 3 -5.17 -6.62 -6.31
N CYS A 4 -5.96 -5.64 -6.74
CA CYS A 4 -5.54 -4.23 -6.72
C CYS A 4 -6.04 -3.57 -5.43
N ILE A 5 -5.15 -2.93 -4.69
CA ILE A 5 -5.47 -2.11 -3.53
C ILE A 5 -5.27 -0.65 -3.95
N VAL A 6 -6.33 0.15 -3.86
CA VAL A 6 -6.27 1.60 -4.00
C VAL A 6 -6.10 2.22 -2.62
N ALA A 7 -4.98 2.89 -2.40
CA ALA A 7 -4.57 3.43 -1.11
C ALA A 7 -4.36 4.94 -1.21
N GLU A 8 -5.31 5.73 -0.69
CA GLU A 8 -5.22 7.19 -0.68
C GLU A 8 -4.56 7.68 0.60
N GLY A 9 -3.55 8.54 0.47
CA GLY A 9 -2.85 9.17 1.60
C GLY A 9 -2.13 8.24 2.56
N CYS A 10 -1.98 6.94 2.23
CA CYS A 10 -1.45 5.93 3.13
C CYS A 10 -0.34 5.05 2.50
N TYR A 11 -0.57 3.74 2.37
CA TYR A 11 0.42 2.74 1.99
C TYR A 11 0.96 2.97 0.56
N PRO A 12 2.27 2.77 0.29
CA PRO A 12 3.32 2.40 1.24
C PRO A 12 4.04 3.61 1.86
N TYR A 13 3.67 4.85 1.51
CA TYR A 13 4.50 6.02 1.75
C TYR A 13 4.28 6.72 3.10
N VAL A 14 3.15 6.47 3.77
CA VAL A 14 2.82 7.06 5.08
C VAL A 14 2.68 5.96 6.12
N VAL A 15 3.40 6.09 7.23
CA VAL A 15 3.27 5.17 8.37
C VAL A 15 1.98 5.47 9.15
N GLY A 16 1.23 4.43 9.49
CA GLY A 16 0.00 4.55 10.25
C GLY A 16 -0.73 3.22 10.36
N GLY A 17 -1.85 3.20 11.09
CA GLY A 17 -2.63 1.98 11.33
C GLY A 17 -3.09 1.30 10.04
N VAL A 18 -3.60 2.07 9.08
CA VAL A 18 -4.06 1.54 7.78
C VAL A 18 -2.91 0.94 6.98
N SER A 19 -1.76 1.62 6.91
CA SER A 19 -0.58 1.10 6.21
C SER A 19 -0.04 -0.18 6.86
N SER A 20 -0.03 -0.24 8.19
CA SER A 20 0.36 -1.46 8.91
C SER A 20 -0.62 -2.60 8.64
N TRP A 21 -1.92 -2.31 8.59
CA TRP A 21 -2.95 -3.31 8.29
C TRP A 21 -2.83 -3.82 6.85
N ILE A 22 -2.69 -2.95 5.86
CA ILE A 22 -2.47 -3.33 4.45
C ILE A 22 -1.22 -4.20 4.33
N HIS A 23 -0.11 -3.81 4.97
CA HIS A 23 1.13 -4.56 4.95
C HIS A 23 0.98 -5.97 5.55
N SER A 24 0.34 -6.08 6.71
CA SER A 24 0.06 -7.36 7.35
C SER A 24 -0.85 -8.23 6.50
N MET A 25 -1.90 -7.65 5.91
CA MET A 25 -2.81 -8.35 5.01
C MET A 25 -2.08 -8.93 3.81
N ILE A 26 -1.25 -8.14 3.12
CA ILE A 26 -0.44 -8.62 1.98
C ILE A 26 0.45 -9.81 2.41
N ARG A 27 1.09 -9.72 3.58
CA ARG A 27 1.94 -10.80 4.11
C ARG A 27 1.16 -12.05 4.52
N SER A 28 -0.09 -11.92 4.94
CA SER A 28 -0.94 -13.06 5.31
C SER A 28 -1.39 -13.89 4.10
N PHE A 29 -1.30 -13.35 2.88
CA PHE A 29 -1.71 -14.04 1.65
C PHE A 29 -0.56 -14.10 0.62
N PRO A 30 0.53 -14.85 0.90
CA PRO A 30 1.72 -14.88 0.04
C PRO A 30 1.48 -15.48 -1.36
N ASN A 31 0.38 -16.22 -1.53
CA ASN A 31 0.01 -16.83 -2.82
C ASN A 31 -0.81 -15.89 -3.72
N LEU A 32 -1.19 -14.70 -3.23
CA LEU A 32 -1.89 -13.69 -4.02
C LEU A 32 -0.90 -12.62 -4.50
N GLU A 33 -1.09 -12.18 -5.74
CA GLU A 33 -0.34 -11.04 -6.28
C GLU A 33 -1.11 -9.75 -5.96
N PHE A 34 -0.51 -8.89 -5.14
CA PHE A 34 -1.06 -7.58 -4.79
C PHE A 34 -0.42 -6.49 -5.63
N GLN A 35 -1.25 -5.67 -6.28
CA GLN A 35 -0.84 -4.42 -6.90
C GLN A 35 -1.35 -3.24 -6.08
N ILE A 36 -0.48 -2.25 -5.88
CA ILE A 36 -0.81 -1.06 -5.09
C ILE A 36 -0.93 0.15 -6.02
N LEU A 37 -2.10 0.76 -6.03
CA LEU A 37 -2.34 2.07 -6.62
C LEU A 37 -2.40 3.11 -5.49
N ALA A 38 -1.28 3.79 -5.26
CA ALA A 38 -1.19 4.82 -4.24
C ALA A 38 -1.63 6.18 -4.80
N ILE A 39 -2.58 6.82 -4.14
CA ILE A 39 -3.00 8.20 -4.42
C ILE A 39 -2.33 9.10 -3.38
N ILE A 40 -1.47 10.01 -3.83
CA ILE A 40 -0.67 10.89 -2.98
C ILE A 40 -0.87 12.35 -3.39
N SER A 41 -0.80 13.26 -2.42
CA SER A 41 -0.96 14.70 -2.64
C SER A 41 0.20 15.33 -3.42
N ASN A 42 1.41 14.76 -3.33
CA ASN A 42 2.59 15.24 -4.04
C ASN A 42 3.52 14.08 -4.41
N ARG A 43 4.04 14.08 -5.64
CA ARG A 43 4.96 13.06 -6.14
C ARG A 43 6.29 12.99 -5.38
N SER A 44 6.71 14.06 -4.71
CA SER A 44 7.87 14.04 -3.80
C SER A 44 7.72 13.09 -2.61
N LEU A 45 6.51 12.59 -2.35
CA LEU A 45 6.23 11.55 -1.35
C LEU A 45 6.47 10.14 -1.92
N SER A 46 6.35 9.96 -3.24
CA SER A 46 6.65 8.67 -3.88
C SER A 46 8.15 8.40 -3.80
N GLY A 47 8.51 7.28 -3.16
CA GLY A 47 9.91 6.84 -2.99
C GLY A 47 10.62 7.32 -1.73
N LYS A 48 9.91 7.91 -0.75
CA LYS A 48 10.53 8.33 0.51
C LYS A 48 10.77 7.21 1.53
N PHE A 49 10.25 6.00 1.32
CA PHE A 49 10.41 4.85 2.23
C PHE A 49 10.26 3.55 1.44
#